data_AF-A0AAF0V012-F1
#
_entry.id   AF-A0AAF0V012-F1
#
_cell.length_a   1.000
_cell.length_b   1.000
_cell.length_c   1.000
_cell.angle_alpha   90.00
_cell.angle_beta   90.00
_cell.angle_gamma   90.00
#
_symmetry.space_group_name_H-M   'P 1'
#
loop_
_entity.id
_entity.type
_entity.pdbx_description
1 polymer ?
#
loop_
_entity_poly.entity_id
_entity_poly.type
_entity_poly.pdbx_seq_one_letter_code
_entity_poly.pdbx_strand_id
1 'polypeptide(L)'
;RNISEIVKPTNTKHSISLHLKRWWSIVPTCVWWAIWRERNLRCHENITNSIQKVKENCINMLFFWCKEDGIEEVEQLVDFLGSM
;
A
#
# COMPACT_ATOMS: atom_id res chain seq x y z
N ARG A 1 1.50 39.18 25.32
CA ARG A 1 1.84 38.27 24.21
C ARG A 1 1.86 36.85 24.76
N ASN A 2 0.89 36.02 24.42
CA ASN A 2 0.98 34.57 24.51
C ASN A 2 0.31 34.03 23.24
N ILE A 3 1.11 33.46 22.34
CA ILE A 3 0.68 32.96 21.02
C ILE A 3 0.67 31.42 21.04
N SER A 4 0.39 30.80 22.20
CA SER A 4 0.49 29.35 22.38
C SER A 4 -0.83 28.59 22.20
N GLU A 5 -1.92 29.27 21.83
CA GLU A 5 -3.21 28.61 21.62
C GLU A 5 -3.77 29.00 20.26
N ILE A 6 -3.55 28.14 19.26
CA ILE A 6 -4.50 27.65 18.24
C ILE A 6 -3.67 26.66 17.38
N VAL A 7 -3.20 25.58 18.00
CA VAL A 7 -2.89 24.37 17.24
C VAL A 7 -4.17 23.55 17.32
N LYS A 8 -4.84 23.32 16.18
CA LYS A 8 -5.91 22.33 16.06
C LYS A 8 -5.33 21.06 15.43
N PRO A 9 -4.82 20.07 16.18
CA PRO A 9 -4.23 18.87 15.59
C PRO A 9 -5.21 17.69 15.47
N THR A 10 -6.53 17.92 15.60
CA THR A 10 -7.50 16.82 15.76
C THR A 10 -8.05 16.25 14.45
N ASN A 11 -8.22 17.05 13.40
CA ASN A 11 -8.78 16.55 12.12
C ASN A 11 -7.76 15.82 11.25
N THR A 12 -6.51 16.30 11.20
CA THR A 12 -5.48 15.75 10.30
C THR A 12 -5.04 14.36 10.73
N LYS A 13 -4.84 14.13 12.04
CA LYS A 13 -4.45 12.82 12.58
C LYS A 13 -5.52 11.75 12.38
N HIS A 14 -6.80 12.13 12.49
CA HIS A 14 -7.92 11.23 12.25
C HIS A 14 -8.00 10.81 10.78
N SER A 15 -7.82 11.76 9.85
CA SER A 15 -7.77 11.49 8.41
C SER A 15 -6.65 10.51 8.06
N ILE A 16 -5.42 10.77 8.51
CA ILE A 16 -4.26 9.89 8.26
C ILE A 16 -4.52 8.46 8.77
N SER A 17 -5.11 8.32 9.96
CA SER A 17 -5.45 7.01 10.53
C SER A 17 -6.48 6.24 9.69
N LEU A 18 -7.45 6.93 9.08
CA LEU A 18 -8.44 6.32 8.20
C LEU A 18 -7.81 5.82 6.89
N HIS A 19 -6.92 6.62 6.28
CA HIS A 19 -6.19 6.22 5.08
C HIS A 19 -5.28 5.01 5.34
N LEU A 20 -4.53 5.03 6.45
CA LEU A 20 -3.69 3.91 6.85
C LEU A 20 -4.49 2.61 6.98
N LYS A 21 -5.66 2.68 7.63
CA LYS A 21 -6.56 1.53 7.82
C LYS A 21 -7.10 1.01 6.48
N ARG A 22 -7.39 1.89 5.53
CA ARG A 22 -7.80 1.50 4.16
C ARG A 22 -6.66 0.84 3.40
N TRP A 23 -5.45 1.39 3.45
CA TRP A 23 -4.32 0.79 2.74
C TRP A 23 -3.97 -0.58 3.31
N TRP A 24 -4.05 -0.74 4.63
CA TRP A 24 -3.93 -2.05 5.28
C TRP A 24 -4.99 -3.07 4.84
N SER A 25 -6.20 -2.64 4.47
CA SER A 25 -7.22 -3.57 3.96
C SER A 25 -6.95 -4.00 2.51
N ILE A 26 -6.12 -3.27 1.76
CA ILE A 26 -5.75 -3.60 0.37
C ILE A 26 -4.62 -4.65 0.32
N VAL A 27 -3.71 -4.65 1.30
CA VAL A 27 -2.53 -5.54 1.33
C VAL A 27 -2.88 -7.02 1.13
N PRO A 28 -3.86 -7.62 1.85
CA PRO A 28 -4.20 -9.03 1.66
C PRO A 28 -4.66 -9.35 0.24
N THR A 29 -5.41 -8.44 -0.39
CA THR A 29 -5.89 -8.58 -1.77
C THR A 29 -4.71 -8.56 -2.75
N CYS A 30 -3.74 -7.69 -2.55
CA CYS A 30 -2.53 -7.64 -3.38
C CYS A 30 -1.68 -8.91 -3.24
N VAL A 31 -1.48 -9.40 -2.02
CA VAL A 31 -0.74 -10.65 -1.77
C VAL A 31 -1.45 -11.84 -2.43
N TRP A 32 -2.76 -11.96 -2.21
CA TRP A 32 -3.58 -13.02 -2.79
C TRP A 32 -3.47 -13.02 -4.33
N TRP A 33 -3.64 -11.85 -4.96
CA TRP A 33 -3.60 -11.74 -6.41
C TRP A 33 -2.21 -12.03 -7.00
N ALA A 34 -1.14 -11.60 -6.34
CA ALA A 34 0.23 -11.90 -6.76
C ALA A 34 0.49 -13.41 -6.74
N ILE A 35 0.07 -14.11 -5.68
CA ILE A 35 0.20 -15.57 -5.55
C ILE A 35 -0.67 -16.29 -6.58
N TRP A 36 -1.92 -15.86 -6.75
CA TRP A 36 -2.86 -16.44 -7.71
C TRP A 36 -2.31 -16.35 -9.14
N ARG A 37 -1.84 -15.16 -9.55
CA ARG A 37 -1.22 -14.95 -10.86
C ARG A 37 -0.01 -15.85 -11.07
N GLU A 38 0.90 -15.91 -10.11
CA GLU A 38 2.09 -16.74 -10.20
C GLU A 38 1.74 -18.24 -10.30
N ARG A 39 0.75 -18.71 -9.54
CA ARG A 39 0.25 -20.10 -9.67
C ARG A 39 -0.31 -20.37 -11.07
N ASN A 40 -1.08 -19.45 -11.63
CA ASN A 40 -1.66 -19.62 -12.96
C ASN A 40 -0.60 -19.62 -14.06
N LEU A 41 0.39 -18.74 -13.98
CA LEU A 41 1.52 -18.70 -14.91
C LEU A 41 2.28 -20.03 -14.91
N ARG A 42 2.55 -20.60 -13.73
CA ARG A 42 3.22 -21.90 -13.63
C ARG A 42 2.37 -23.05 -14.19
N CYS A 43 1.08 -23.07 -13.90
CA CYS A 43 0.20 -24.18 -14.30
C CYS A 43 -0.22 -24.15 -15.77
N HIS A 44 -0.43 -22.96 -16.35
CA HIS A 44 -1.01 -22.83 -17.69
C HIS A 44 -0.01 -22.35 -18.75
N GLU A 45 1.04 -21.64 -18.33
CA GLU A 45 2.02 -21.05 -19.25
C GLU A 45 3.43 -21.64 -19.04
N ASN A 46 3.61 -22.50 -18.03
CA ASN A 46 4.90 -23.05 -17.61
C ASN A 46 5.97 -21.97 -17.32
N ILE A 47 5.53 -20.77 -16.96
CA ILE A 47 6.39 -19.64 -16.59
C ILE A 47 6.56 -19.64 -15.08
N THR A 48 7.81 -19.65 -14.62
CA THR A 48 8.15 -19.50 -13.19
C THR A 48 8.91 -18.20 -12.99
N ASN A 49 8.36 -17.30 -12.19
CA ASN A 49 9.04 -16.04 -11.86
C ASN A 49 9.96 -16.22 -10.66
N SER A 50 11.00 -15.38 -10.59
CA SER A 50 11.78 -15.24 -9.36
C SER A 50 10.91 -14.66 -8.24
N ILE A 51 11.27 -14.96 -6.98
CA ILE A 51 10.57 -14.40 -5.82
C ILE A 51 10.63 -12.85 -5.83
N GLN A 52 11.71 -12.27 -6.33
CA GLN A 52 11.87 -10.83 -6.50
C GLN A 52 10.81 -10.27 -7.46
N LYS A 53 10.57 -10.93 -8.59
CA LYS A 53 9.57 -10.47 -9.55
C LYS A 53 8.14 -10.61 -9.00
N VAL A 54 7.86 -11.66 -8.23
CA VAL A 54 6.57 -11.81 -7.54
C VAL A 54 6.36 -10.68 -6.52
N LYS A 55 7.38 -10.33 -5.74
CA LYS A 55 7.35 -9.21 -4.79
C LYS A 55 7.14 -7.87 -5.52
N GLU A 56 7.88 -7.63 -6.59
CA GLU A 56 7.75 -6.42 -7.43
C GLU A 56 6.31 -6.28 -7.96
N ASN A 57 5.74 -7.36 -8.51
CA ASN A 57 4.35 -7.36 -8.98
C ASN A 57 3.34 -7.04 -7.86
N CYS A 58 3.57 -7.55 -6.65
CA CYS A 58 2.74 -7.27 -5.49
C CYS A 58 2.83 -5.78 -5.09
N ILE A 59 4.03 -5.22 -5.03
CA ILE A 59 4.28 -3.82 -4.66
C ILE A 59 3.68 -2.88 -5.72
N ASN A 60 3.90 -3.16 -7.01
CA ASN A 60 3.35 -2.35 -8.10
C ASN A 60 1.81 -2.29 -8.05
N MET A 61 1.17 -3.42 -7.75
CA MET A 61 -0.28 -3.47 -7.58
C MET A 61 -0.75 -2.74 -6.33
N LEU A 62 -0.04 -2.87 -5.20
CA LEU A 62 -0.35 -2.12 -3.99
C LEU A 62 -0.26 -0.62 -4.25
N PHE A 63 0.83 -0.16 -4.87
CA PHE A 63 1.02 1.24 -5.24
C PHE A 63 -0.10 1.73 -6.16
N PHE A 64 -0.48 0.95 -7.17
CA PHE A 64 -1.60 1.28 -8.06
C PHE A 64 -2.89 1.54 -7.27
N TRP A 65 -3.27 0.64 -6.36
CA TRP A 65 -4.50 0.80 -5.58
C TRP A 65 -4.43 1.90 -4.54
N CYS A 66 -3.27 2.10 -3.90
CA CYS A 66 -3.10 3.21 -2.97
C CYS A 66 -3.13 4.56 -3.69
N LYS A 67 -2.62 4.65 -4.92
CA LYS A 67 -2.70 5.85 -5.77
C LYS A 67 -4.15 6.20 -6.09
N GLU A 68 -4.97 5.20 -6.45
CA GLU A 68 -6.41 5.40 -6.67
C GLU A 68 -7.16 5.86 -5.40
N ASP A 69 -6.66 5.52 -4.20
CA ASP A 69 -7.22 5.99 -2.91
C ASP A 69 -6.63 7.33 -2.43
N GLY A 70 -5.81 8.00 -3.26
CA GLY A 70 -5.33 9.36 -3.01
C GLY A 70 -3.88 9.48 -2.53
N ILE A 71 -3.04 8.44 -2.67
CA ILE A 71 -1.57 8.62 -2.57
C ILE A 71 -1.07 9.35 -3.81
N GLU A 72 -0.45 10.52 -3.60
CA GLU A 72 0.18 11.28 -4.68
C GLU A 72 1.68 10.97 -4.82
N GLU A 73 2.34 10.56 -3.72
CA GLU A 73 3.79 10.44 -3.61
C GLU A 73 4.25 9.04 -3.16
N VAL A 74 5.37 8.56 -3.73
CA VAL A 74 5.93 7.23 -3.43
C VAL A 74 6.43 7.17 -1.98
N GLU A 75 6.88 8.30 -1.45
CA GLU A 75 7.34 8.49 -0.08
C GLU A 75 6.27 8.06 0.95
N GLN A 76 5.00 8.38 0.69
CA GLN A 76 3.88 7.99 1.56
C GLN A 76 3.68 6.47 1.58
N LEU A 77 3.90 5.79 0.44
CA LEU A 77 3.87 4.34 0.37
C LEU A 77 5.06 3.73 1.13
N VAL A 78 6.25 4.32 1.00
CA VAL A 78 7.44 3.85 1.73
C VAL A 78 7.25 3.99 3.23
N ASP A 79 6.73 5.13 3.70
CA ASP A 79 6.39 5.36 5.11
C ASP A 79 5.32 4.38 5.60
N PHE A 80 4.31 4.09 4.78
CA PHE A 80 3.29 3.08 5.07
C PHE A 80 3.91 1.69 5.26
N LEU A 81 4.76 1.25 4.32
CA LEU A 81 5.43 -0.05 4.41
C LEU A 81 6.41 -0.11 5.58
N GLY A 82 7.07 1.01 5.90
CA GLY A 82 7.95 1.15 7.06
C GLY A 82 7.23 1.20 8.41
N SER A 83 5.90 1.34 8.41
CA SER A 83 5.07 1.28 9.63
C SER A 83 4.72 -0.14 10.09
N MET A 84 5.17 -1.16 9.36
CA MET A 84 5.16 -2.58 9.77
C MET A 84 6.06 -2.83 10.98
#